data_AF-A0AAD4VCL3-F1
#
_entry.id   AF-A0AAD4VCL3-F1
#
_cell.length_a   1.000
_cell.length_b   1.000
_cell.length_c   1.000
_cell.angle_alpha   90.00
_cell.angle_beta   90.00
_cell.angle_gamma   90.00
#
_symmetry.space_group_name_H-M   'P 1'
#
loop_
_entity.id
_entity.type
_entity.pdbx_description
1 polymer ?
#
loop_
_entity_poly.entity_id
_entity_poly.type
_entity_poly.pdbx_seq_one_letter_code
_entity_poly.pdbx_strand_id
1 'polypeptide(L)'
;MAKGERRVLLRRNVYSFREIMLEILSNGRLTNLGASIQSKSREVVMREIYNENEVGTNVPVREEIKLVLEVATLCTRSRPSDRPSMENTLKLLSEWKSNKKNNPTIEAAAVGL
;
A
#
# COMPACT_ATOMS: atom_id res chain seq x y z
N MET A 1 -14.75 -22.57 -18.79
CA MET A 1 -14.70 -21.77 -17.53
C MET A 1 -15.84 -20.78 -17.51
N ALA A 2 -16.67 -20.79 -16.45
CA ALA A 2 -17.84 -19.93 -16.35
C ALA A 2 -17.44 -18.49 -15.97
N LYS A 3 -18.18 -17.48 -16.48
CA LYS A 3 -17.95 -16.05 -16.17
C LYS A 3 -17.95 -15.73 -14.66
N GLY A 4 -18.64 -16.54 -13.84
CA GLY A 4 -18.68 -16.40 -12.39
C GLY A 4 -17.36 -16.78 -11.70
N GLU A 5 -16.75 -17.90 -12.09
CA GLU A 5 -15.50 -18.42 -11.51
C GLU A 5 -14.33 -17.47 -11.76
N ARG A 6 -14.27 -16.86 -12.96
CA ARG A 6 -13.24 -15.88 -13.32
C ARG A 6 -13.28 -14.63 -12.41
N ARG A 7 -14.47 -14.18 -11.99
CA ARG A 7 -14.61 -13.02 -11.06
C ARG A 7 -14.21 -13.35 -9.63
N VAL A 8 -14.40 -14.60 -9.20
CA VAL A 8 -13.97 -15.04 -7.86
C VAL A 8 -12.44 -15.11 -7.80
N LEU A 9 -11.80 -15.66 -8.83
CA LEU A 9 -10.34 -15.68 -8.93
C LEU A 9 -9.74 -14.27 -8.96
N LEU A 10 -10.31 -13.34 -9.74
CA LEU A 10 -9.81 -11.97 -9.80
C LEU A 10 -9.85 -11.25 -8.44
N ARG A 11 -10.90 -11.49 -7.65
CA ARG A 11 -11.03 -10.94 -6.28
C ARG A 11 -10.11 -11.62 -5.27
N ARG A 12 -9.79 -12.90 -5.48
CA ARG A 12 -8.77 -13.62 -4.71
C ARG A 12 -7.38 -13.08 -5.01
N ASN A 13 -7.08 -12.76 -6.27
CA ASN A 13 -5.80 -12.15 -6.66
C ASN A 13 -5.58 -10.79 -6.00
N VAL A 14 -6.61 -9.95 -5.88
CA VAL A 14 -6.50 -8.65 -5.16
C VAL A 14 -6.23 -8.87 -3.66
N TYR A 15 -6.90 -9.86 -3.06
CA TYR A 15 -6.65 -10.24 -1.67
C TYR A 15 -5.21 -10.74 -1.48
N SER A 16 -4.72 -11.63 -2.34
CA SER A 16 -3.34 -12.14 -2.29
C SER A 16 -2.30 -11.06 -2.58
N PHE A 17 -2.57 -10.14 -3.50
CA PHE A 17 -1.67 -9.03 -3.82
C PHE A 17 -1.43 -8.11 -2.62
N ARG A 18 -2.44 -7.92 -1.76
CA ARG A 18 -2.27 -7.18 -0.51
C ARG A 18 -1.18 -7.78 0.39
N GLU A 19 -1.09 -9.12 0.45
CA GLU A 19 -0.13 -9.78 1.33
C GLU A 19 1.29 -9.44 0.88
N ILE A 20 1.50 -9.41 -0.44
CA ILE A 20 2.76 -8.96 -1.03
C ILE A 20 3.06 -7.49 -0.70
N MET A 21 2.06 -6.59 -0.79
CA MET A 21 2.25 -5.18 -0.41
C MET A 21 2.68 -5.02 1.04
N LEU A 22 2.01 -5.73 1.96
CA LEU A 22 2.31 -5.66 3.39
C LEU A 22 3.64 -6.33 3.74
N GLU A 23 3.99 -7.42 3.05
CA GLU A 23 5.28 -8.08 3.18
C GLU A 23 6.42 -7.16 2.76
N ILE A 24 6.27 -6.45 1.63
CA ILE A 24 7.24 -5.44 1.17
C ILE A 24 7.38 -4.31 2.19
N LEU A 25 6.26 -3.73 2.65
CA LEU A 25 6.29 -2.64 3.63
C LEU A 25 6.94 -3.05 4.96
N SER A 26 6.92 -4.33 5.30
CA SER A 26 7.45 -4.86 6.56
C SER A 26 8.80 -5.55 6.42
N ASN A 27 9.42 -5.53 5.24
CA ASN A 27 10.64 -6.29 4.94
C ASN A 27 10.55 -7.78 5.35
N GLY A 28 9.36 -8.37 5.21
CA GLY A 28 9.07 -9.74 5.61
C GLY A 28 9.03 -10.01 7.12
N ARG A 29 9.19 -8.98 7.98
CA ARG A 29 9.29 -9.12 9.44
C ARG A 29 7.94 -9.13 10.14
N LEU A 30 6.92 -8.54 9.52
CA LEU A 30 5.57 -8.53 10.06
C LEU A 30 4.75 -9.64 9.41
N THR A 31 5.14 -10.89 9.70
CA THR A 31 4.55 -12.14 9.18
C THR A 31 3.05 -12.32 9.47
N ASN A 32 2.42 -11.34 10.12
CA ASN A 32 1.00 -11.30 10.36
C ASN A 32 0.42 -9.87 10.32
N LEU A 33 0.99 -8.98 9.51
CA LEU A 33 0.52 -7.60 9.42
C LEU A 33 -0.97 -7.53 9.05
N GLY A 34 -1.47 -8.47 8.25
CA GLY A 34 -2.90 -8.59 7.93
C GLY A 34 -3.80 -8.79 9.17
N ALA A 35 -3.35 -9.53 10.18
CA ALA A 35 -4.05 -9.67 11.48
C ALA A 35 -3.73 -8.51 12.43
N SER A 36 -2.52 -7.96 12.35
CA SER A 36 -2.08 -6.83 13.16
C SER A 36 -2.79 -5.52 12.78
N ILE A 37 -3.13 -5.30 11.51
CA ILE A 37 -3.89 -4.11 11.05
C ILE A 37 -5.32 -4.12 11.58
N GLN A 38 -5.88 -5.30 11.89
CA GLN A 38 -7.20 -5.41 12.50
C GLN A 38 -7.19 -5.22 14.03
N SER A 39 -6.02 -5.32 14.68
CA SER A 39 -5.89 -5.28 16.14
C SER A 39 -5.09 -4.10 16.69
N LYS A 40 -4.17 -3.52 15.90
CA LYS A 40 -3.39 -2.32 16.22
C LYS A 40 -3.99 -1.09 15.55
N SER A 41 -3.79 0.08 16.17
CA SER A 41 -4.14 1.34 15.50
C SER A 41 -3.27 1.55 14.26
N ARG A 42 -3.84 2.25 13.28
CA ARG A 42 -3.14 2.60 12.05
C ARG A 42 -1.86 3.39 12.32
N GLU A 43 -1.83 4.26 13.32
CA GLU A 43 -0.61 5.02 13.65
C GLU A 43 0.51 4.11 14.17
N VAL A 44 0.17 3.07 14.95
CA VAL A 44 1.17 2.14 15.48
C VAL A 44 1.81 1.36 14.34
N VAL A 45 1.02 0.81 13.42
CA VAL A 45 1.53 0.08 12.24
C VAL A 45 2.42 0.98 11.38
N MET A 46 2.01 2.23 11.15
CA MET A 46 2.81 3.18 10.37
C MET A 46 4.14 3.51 11.03
N ARG A 47 4.16 3.66 12.36
CA ARG A 47 5.40 3.91 13.11
C ARG A 47 6.35 2.72 13.02
N GLU A 48 5.83 1.49 13.17
CA GLU A 48 6.62 0.26 13.03
C GLU A 48 7.25 0.19 11.63
N ILE A 49 6.46 0.39 10.57
CA ILE A 49 6.95 0.39 9.18
C ILE A 49 8.02 1.46 8.97
N TYR A 50 7.81 2.70 9.43
CA TYR A 50 8.80 3.76 9.26
C TYR A 50 10.12 3.47 9.98
N ASN A 51 10.05 2.89 11.17
CA ASN A 51 11.23 2.55 11.95
C ASN A 51 11.99 1.37 11.31
N GLU A 52 11.28 0.33 10.88
CA GLU A 52 11.88 -0.85 10.25
C GLU A 52 12.52 -0.56 8.88
N ASN A 53 12.00 0.44 8.17
CA ASN A 53 12.53 0.88 6.88
C ASN A 53 13.49 2.08 7.00
N GLU A 54 13.86 2.48 8.21
CA GLU A 54 14.80 3.59 8.48
C GLU A 54 14.44 4.90 7.73
N VAL A 55 13.14 5.14 7.54
CA VAL A 55 12.63 6.22 6.66
C VAL A 55 12.99 7.62 7.20
N GLY A 56 13.31 7.72 8.50
CA GLY A 56 13.61 9.00 9.14
C GLY A 56 12.48 10.00 8.90
N THR A 57 12.79 11.27 8.69
CA THR A 57 11.82 12.34 8.36
C THR A 57 11.58 12.53 6.86
N ASN A 58 11.94 11.57 6.01
CA ASN A 58 11.78 11.67 4.56
C ASN A 58 10.29 11.67 4.18
N VAL A 59 9.70 12.88 4.05
CA VAL A 59 8.28 13.09 3.78
C VAL A 59 7.82 12.37 2.50
N PRO A 60 8.54 12.46 1.35
CA PRO A 60 8.15 11.74 0.13
C PRO A 60 7.99 10.23 0.34
N VAL A 61 8.94 9.57 1.00
CA VAL A 61 8.90 8.12 1.24
C VAL A 61 7.81 7.75 2.25
N ARG A 62 7.57 8.59 3.26
CA ARG A 62 6.44 8.41 4.19
C ARG A 62 5.10 8.47 3.48
N GLU A 63 4.95 9.36 2.50
CA GLU A 63 3.73 9.45 1.67
C GLU A 63 3.55 8.23 0.76
N GLU A 64 4.63 7.68 0.19
CA GLU A 64 4.61 6.39 -0.56
C GLU A 64 4.05 5.27 0.30
N ILE A 65 4.65 5.10 1.48
CA ILE A 65 4.28 4.07 2.43
C ILE A 65 2.82 4.24 2.88
N LYS A 66 2.40 5.48 3.16
CA LYS A 66 1.01 5.78 3.55
C LYS A 66 0.02 5.37 2.46
N LEU A 67 0.31 5.70 1.21
CA LEU A 67 -0.54 5.32 0.08
C LEU A 67 -0.62 3.79 -0.04
N VAL A 68 0.53 3.10 -0.06
CA VAL A 68 0.55 1.64 -0.22
C VAL A 68 -0.24 0.96 0.89
N LEU A 69 -0.14 1.45 2.13
CA LEU A 69 -0.92 0.93 3.26
C LEU A 69 -2.43 1.21 3.11
N GLU A 70 -2.83 2.38 2.62
CA GLU A 70 -4.24 2.69 2.33
C GLU A 70 -4.82 1.77 1.24
N VAL A 71 -4.09 1.58 0.15
CA VAL A 71 -4.48 0.69 -0.94
C VAL A 71 -4.58 -0.75 -0.44
N ALA A 72 -3.60 -1.23 0.32
CA ALA A 72 -3.64 -2.55 0.92
C ALA A 72 -4.86 -2.73 1.85
N THR A 73 -5.24 -1.70 2.61
CA THR A 73 -6.43 -1.70 3.47
C THR A 73 -7.73 -1.80 2.67
N LEU A 74 -7.81 -1.19 1.47
CA LEU A 74 -8.97 -1.39 0.60
C LEU A 74 -9.06 -2.83 0.07
N CYS A 75 -7.92 -3.47 -0.15
CA CYS A 75 -7.83 -4.86 -0.60
C CYS A 75 -8.19 -5.89 0.51
N THR A 76 -8.18 -5.51 1.80
CA THR A 76 -8.55 -6.41 2.93
C THR A 76 -10.05 -6.51 3.18
N ARG A 77 -10.90 -5.72 2.52
CA ARG A 77 -12.34 -5.66 2.83
C ARG A 77 -13.00 -7.04 2.82
N SER A 78 -13.73 -7.35 3.90
CA SER A 78 -14.28 -8.69 4.16
C SER A 78 -15.21 -9.16 3.05
N ARG A 79 -16.03 -8.23 2.52
CA ARG A 79 -16.90 -8.49 1.38
C ARG A 79 -16.11 -8.39 0.08
N PRO A 80 -16.06 -9.45 -0.75
CA PRO A 80 -15.33 -9.42 -2.01
C PRO A 80 -15.82 -8.36 -3.00
N SER A 81 -17.11 -7.96 -2.94
CA SER A 81 -17.68 -6.88 -3.76
C SER A 81 -17.07 -5.50 -3.49
N ASP A 82 -16.56 -5.30 -2.28
CA ASP A 82 -16.14 -3.98 -1.82
C ASP A 82 -14.65 -3.76 -2.07
N ARG A 83 -13.94 -4.82 -2.47
CA ARG A 83 -12.53 -4.78 -2.88
C ARG A 83 -12.43 -4.14 -4.26
N PRO A 84 -11.39 -3.32 -4.51
CA PRO A 84 -11.13 -2.80 -5.84
C PRO A 84 -10.86 -3.93 -6.84
N SER A 85 -11.04 -3.65 -8.13
CA SER A 85 -10.46 -4.50 -9.18
C SER A 85 -8.93 -4.37 -9.16
N MET A 86 -8.21 -5.33 -9.76
CA MET A 86 -6.76 -5.20 -9.90
C MET A 86 -6.39 -3.95 -10.72
N GLU A 87 -7.14 -3.64 -11.76
CA GLU A 87 -6.97 -2.41 -12.56
C GLU A 87 -7.09 -1.15 -11.69
N ASN A 88 -8.13 -1.05 -10.86
CA ASN A 88 -8.31 0.09 -9.97
C ASN A 88 -7.21 0.16 -8.90
N THR A 89 -6.75 -0.98 -8.42
CA THR A 89 -5.63 -1.07 -7.46
C THR A 89 -4.36 -0.48 -8.08
N LEU A 90 -4.04 -0.86 -9.32
CA LEU A 90 -2.89 -0.34 -10.05
C LEU A 90 -3.02 1.15 -10.37
N LYS A 91 -4.23 1.63 -10.70
CA LYS A 91 -4.49 3.07 -10.88
C LYS A 91 -4.21 3.86 -9.61
N LEU A 92 -4.73 3.44 -8.46
CA LEU A 92 -4.50 4.11 -7.17
C LEU A 92 -2.99 4.22 -6.84
N LEU A 93 -2.21 3.17 -7.11
CA LEU A 93 -0.76 3.19 -6.91
C LEU A 93 -0.03 4.09 -7.91
N SER A 94 -0.53 4.16 -9.15
CA SER A 94 0.12 4.90 -10.24
C SER A 94 -0.20 6.40 -10.22
N GLU A 95 -1.40 6.78 -9.77
CA GLU A 95 -1.82 8.18 -9.66
C GLU A 95 -0.94 9.00 -8.71
N TRP A 96 -0.35 8.34 -7.72
CA TRP A 96 0.62 8.96 -6.82
C TRP A 96 1.92 9.37 -7.52
N LYS A 97 2.38 8.59 -8.51
CA LYS A 97 3.53 8.94 -9.36
C LYS A 97 3.25 10.19 -10.21
N SER A 98 2.00 10.35 -10.64
CA SER A 98 1.58 11.52 -11.41
C SER A 98 1.55 12.78 -10.55
N ASN A 99 1.05 12.71 -9.30
CA ASN A 99 0.97 13.86 -8.38
C ASN A 99 2.32 14.48 -7.98
N LYS A 100 3.44 13.74 -8.11
CA LYS A 100 4.81 14.28 -7.99
C LYS A 100 5.17 15.22 -9.14
N LYS A 101 4.62 15.03 -10.35
CA LYS A 101 5.00 15.80 -11.55
C LYS A 101 4.38 17.20 -11.60
N ASN A 102 3.26 17.42 -10.91
CA ASN A 102 2.54 18.69 -10.81
C ASN A 102 2.87 19.48 -9.53
N ASN A 103 3.86 19.03 -8.74
CA ASN A 103 4.44 19.71 -7.58
C ASN A 103 5.95 19.90 -7.85
N PRO A 104 6.41 21.10 -8.25
CA PRO A 104 7.82 21.35 -8.52
C PRO A 104 8.69 21.62 -7.26
N THR A 105 8.23 21.31 -6.04
CA THR A 105 8.95 21.75 -4.82
C THR A 105 9.98 20.74 -4.27
N ILE A 106 10.24 19.60 -4.92
CA ILE A 106 11.17 18.58 -4.37
C ILE A 106 12.57 18.57 -5.04
N GLU A 107 12.84 19.42 -6.04
CA GLU A 107 14.18 19.51 -6.64
C GLU A 107 15.13 20.54 -5.97
N ALA A 108 14.74 21.23 -4.90
CA ALA A 108 15.60 22.24 -4.27
C ALA A 108 16.58 21.69 -3.21
N ALA A 109 16.56 20.39 -2.87
CA ALA A 109 17.43 19.82 -1.83
C ALA A 109 18.59 18.95 -2.35
N ALA A 110 18.73 18.78 -3.67
CA ALA A 110 19.79 17.93 -4.27
C ALA A 110 20.97 18.72 -4.89
N VAL A 111 21.00 20.04 -4.77
CA VAL A 111 22.16 20.86 -5.16
C VAL A 111 22.46 21.84 -4.05
N GLY A 112 23.28 21.41 -3.08
CA GLY A 112 23.75 22.29 -2.01
C GLY A 112 24.20 21.57 -0.76
N LEU A 113 25.28 20.78 -0.86
CA LEU A 113 26.42 20.74 0.06
C LEU A 113 27.51 19.85 -0.54
#